data_AF-A0A924JX37-F1
#
_entry.id   AF-A0A924JX37-F1
#
_cell.length_a   1.000
_cell.length_b   1.000
_cell.length_c   1.000
_cell.angle_alpha   90.00
_cell.angle_beta   90.00
_cell.angle_gamma   90.00
#
_symmetry.space_group_name_H-M   'P 1'
#
loop_
_entity.id
_entity.type
_entity.pdbx_description
1 polymer ?
#
loop_
_entity_poly.entity_id
_entity_poly.type
_entity_poly.pdbx_seq_one_letter_code
_entity_poly.pdbx_strand_id
1 'polypeptide(L)'
;MNYTPDIESSHWAAIEPFVTSVVTDAAGLTPYRSRDLQVSVSRLTWWAWKSAGLPLERDVLLRREVIARYIEVGCPTLKAAARGNARSQLLRVAEALLESRRAPARLNPLPASDPARPYGSQEMSALLSWAEHQSTGDRRQNAHVLLALGAGAGLSTSEIGQLRVEQIDINADGVAVNILAGRLRSVPVITEWEEALRSRKERTPGGLFAFRPNHTIMYPNLISNFVDR
;
A
#
# COMPACT_ATOMS: atom_id res chain seq x y z
N MET A 1 -1.32 -11.19 -19.19
CA MET A 1 -0.93 -10.77 -17.82
C MET A 1 -0.52 -12.03 -17.06
N ASN A 2 0.73 -12.14 -16.59
CA ASN A 2 1.21 -13.33 -15.87
C ASN A 2 0.97 -13.17 -14.37
N TYR A 3 -0.18 -13.65 -13.90
CA TYR A 3 -0.47 -13.77 -12.47
C TYR A 3 -0.18 -15.20 -12.02
N THR A 4 0.66 -15.35 -11.01
CA THR A 4 0.99 -16.64 -10.41
C THR A 4 0.41 -16.67 -9.00
N PRO A 5 -0.71 -17.37 -8.77
CA PRO A 5 -1.29 -17.47 -7.45
C PRO A 5 -0.46 -18.41 -6.56
N ASP A 6 -0.51 -18.14 -5.25
CA ASP A 6 -0.08 -19.09 -4.21
C ASP A 6 -1.20 -20.13 -3.98
N ILE A 7 -1.43 -20.93 -5.02
CA ILE A 7 -2.45 -22.00 -5.09
C ILE A 7 -1.79 -23.18 -5.82
N GLU A 8 -2.02 -24.41 -5.35
CA GLU A 8 -1.54 -25.61 -6.03
C GLU A 8 -1.92 -25.60 -7.52
N SER A 9 -0.97 -25.91 -8.41
CA SER A 9 -1.14 -25.77 -9.87
C SER A 9 -2.37 -26.51 -10.42
N SER A 10 -2.69 -27.69 -9.87
CA SER A 10 -3.86 -28.48 -10.24
C SER A 10 -5.17 -27.75 -9.90
N HIS A 11 -5.24 -27.15 -8.71
CA HIS A 11 -6.37 -26.35 -8.25
C HIS A 11 -6.49 -25.05 -9.04
N TRP A 12 -5.37 -24.40 -9.37
CA TRP A 12 -5.39 -23.19 -10.20
C TRP A 12 -5.96 -23.47 -11.59
N ALA A 13 -5.49 -24.51 -12.26
CA ALA A 13 -5.98 -24.89 -13.59
C ALA A 13 -7.51 -25.13 -13.60
N ALA A 14 -8.07 -25.65 -12.51
CA ALA A 14 -9.50 -25.88 -12.40
C ALA A 14 -10.35 -24.59 -12.27
N ILE A 15 -9.79 -23.52 -11.69
CA ILE A 15 -10.53 -22.29 -11.39
C ILE A 15 -10.14 -21.09 -12.26
N GLU A 16 -8.97 -21.13 -12.90
CA GLU A 16 -8.40 -20.03 -13.69
C GLU A 16 -9.35 -19.47 -14.76
N PRO A 17 -10.08 -20.29 -15.55
CA PRO A 17 -10.99 -19.76 -16.56
C PRO A 17 -12.09 -18.90 -15.94
N PHE A 18 -12.65 -19.34 -14.82
CA PHE A 18 -13.68 -18.59 -14.08
C PHE A 18 -13.11 -17.28 -13.53
N VAL A 19 -11.95 -17.34 -12.87
CA VAL A 19 -11.29 -16.16 -12.28
C VAL A 19 -10.97 -15.13 -13.35
N THR A 20 -10.39 -15.57 -14.47
CA THR A 20 -10.02 -14.70 -15.58
C THR A 20 -11.25 -14.04 -16.19
N SER A 21 -12.32 -14.80 -16.39
CA SER A 21 -13.59 -14.31 -16.92
C SER A 21 -14.21 -13.23 -16.00
N VAL A 22 -14.30 -13.49 -14.69
CA VAL A 22 -14.85 -12.52 -13.72
C VAL A 22 -14.01 -11.24 -13.67
N VAL A 23 -12.69 -11.36 -13.62
CA VAL A 23 -11.80 -10.19 -13.56
C VAL A 23 -11.86 -9.37 -14.83
N THR A 24 -11.90 -10.02 -16.00
CA THR A 24 -11.95 -9.34 -17.30
C THR A 24 -13.22 -8.51 -17.41
N ASP A 25 -14.37 -9.07 -17.04
CA ASP A 25 -15.64 -8.37 -17.13
C ASP A 25 -15.78 -7.27 -16.09
N ALA A 26 -15.17 -7.43 -14.91
CA ALA A 26 -15.15 -6.40 -13.87
C ALA A 26 -14.10 -5.30 -14.12
N ALA A 27 -13.16 -5.52 -15.05
CA ALA A 27 -12.09 -4.57 -15.32
C ALA A 27 -12.65 -3.26 -15.89
N GLY A 28 -12.26 -2.13 -15.30
CA GLY A 28 -12.77 -0.82 -15.69
C GLY A 28 -14.16 -0.48 -15.14
N LEU A 29 -14.92 -1.46 -14.62
CA LEU A 29 -16.19 -1.24 -13.93
C LEU A 29 -16.03 -1.01 -12.43
N THR A 30 -14.83 -1.26 -11.89
CA THR A 30 -14.50 -1.03 -10.48
C THR A 30 -13.30 -0.09 -10.36
N PRO A 31 -13.13 0.61 -9.23
CA PRO A 31 -11.97 1.49 -9.01
C PRO A 31 -10.65 0.71 -8.77
N TYR A 32 -10.68 -0.62 -8.76
CA TYR A 32 -9.53 -1.45 -8.43
C TYR A 32 -8.78 -1.91 -9.68
N ARG A 33 -7.46 -2.13 -9.53
CA ARG A 33 -6.63 -2.65 -10.63
C ARG A 33 -6.97 -4.12 -10.85
N SER A 34 -6.90 -4.59 -12.10
CA SER A 34 -7.18 -5.99 -12.44
C SER A 34 -6.34 -6.98 -11.64
N ARG A 35 -5.08 -6.62 -11.30
CA ARG A 35 -4.21 -7.43 -10.45
C ARG A 35 -4.76 -7.61 -9.02
N ASP A 36 -5.31 -6.55 -8.43
CA ASP A 36 -5.90 -6.62 -7.09
C ASP A 36 -7.15 -7.50 -7.10
N LEU A 37 -7.96 -7.34 -8.16
CA LEU A 37 -9.13 -8.19 -8.38
C LEU A 37 -8.74 -9.66 -8.58
N GLN A 38 -7.69 -9.97 -9.35
CA GLN A 38 -7.20 -11.34 -9.52
C GLN A 38 -6.86 -12.00 -8.20
N VAL A 39 -6.21 -11.28 -7.27
CA VAL A 39 -5.88 -11.82 -5.94
C VAL A 39 -7.13 -12.13 -5.12
N SER A 40 -8.09 -11.21 -5.08
CA SER A 40 -9.30 -11.40 -4.28
C SER A 40 -10.24 -12.46 -4.88
N VAL A 41 -10.45 -12.42 -6.19
CA VAL A 41 -11.32 -13.36 -6.90
C VAL A 41 -10.72 -14.77 -6.94
N SER A 42 -9.41 -14.93 -7.12
CA SER A 42 -8.77 -16.26 -7.10
C SER A 42 -8.94 -16.94 -5.75
N ARG A 43 -8.74 -16.21 -4.65
CA ARG A 43 -8.85 -16.75 -3.29
C ARG A 43 -10.29 -17.08 -2.90
N LEU A 44 -11.26 -16.22 -3.26
CA LEU A 44 -12.68 -16.54 -3.08
C LEU A 44 -13.04 -17.81 -3.86
N THR A 45 -12.70 -17.85 -5.15
CA THR A 45 -13.03 -18.98 -6.03
C THR A 45 -12.40 -20.27 -5.54
N TRP A 46 -11.13 -20.22 -5.14
CA TRP A 46 -10.43 -21.39 -4.60
C TRP A 46 -11.07 -21.91 -3.32
N TRP A 47 -11.39 -21.04 -2.36
CA TRP A 47 -12.10 -21.45 -1.14
C TRP A 47 -13.50 -22.01 -1.45
N ALA A 48 -14.24 -21.35 -2.35
CA ALA A 48 -15.60 -21.75 -2.71
C ALA A 48 -15.61 -23.14 -3.36
N TRP A 49 -14.70 -23.38 -4.29
CA TRP A 49 -14.56 -24.65 -5.00
C TRP A 49 -13.98 -25.77 -4.13
N LYS A 50 -12.86 -25.50 -3.43
CA LYS A 50 -12.12 -26.54 -2.70
C LYS A 50 -12.72 -26.86 -1.33
N SER A 51 -13.19 -25.85 -0.61
CA SER A 51 -13.60 -25.99 0.80
C SER A 51 -15.10 -25.93 0.99
N ALA A 52 -15.80 -25.06 0.27
CA ALA A 52 -17.26 -24.92 0.39
C ALA A 52 -18.05 -25.80 -0.60
N GLY A 53 -17.38 -26.38 -1.61
CA GLY A 53 -18.01 -27.24 -2.61
C GLY A 53 -19.05 -26.53 -3.48
N LEU A 54 -18.91 -25.21 -3.67
CA LEU A 54 -19.86 -24.41 -4.44
C LEU A 54 -19.58 -24.50 -5.95
N PRO A 55 -20.63 -24.47 -6.79
CA PRO A 55 -20.46 -24.46 -8.25
C PRO A 55 -19.81 -23.15 -8.70
N LEU A 56 -18.98 -23.20 -9.75
CA LEU A 56 -18.28 -22.04 -10.31
C LEU A 56 -19.20 -21.18 -11.18
N GLU A 57 -20.21 -20.59 -10.55
CA GLU A 57 -21.22 -19.74 -11.18
C GLU A 57 -21.19 -18.34 -10.56
N ARG A 58 -21.30 -17.30 -11.39
CA ARG A 58 -21.16 -15.90 -10.93
C ARG A 58 -22.24 -15.51 -9.94
N ASP A 59 -23.48 -15.87 -10.25
CA ASP A 59 -24.64 -15.60 -9.43
C ASP A 59 -24.65 -16.43 -8.15
N VAL A 60 -23.75 -17.42 -7.99
CA VAL A 60 -23.52 -18.17 -6.75
C VAL A 60 -22.36 -17.58 -5.96
N LEU A 61 -21.15 -17.50 -6.55
CA LEU A 61 -19.93 -17.09 -5.84
C LEU A 61 -19.94 -15.62 -5.43
N LEU A 62 -20.52 -14.75 -6.24
CA LEU A 62 -20.54 -13.30 -5.99
C LEU A 62 -21.72 -12.88 -5.10
N ARG A 63 -22.51 -13.83 -4.59
CA ARG A 63 -23.55 -13.52 -3.59
C ARG A 63 -22.91 -12.90 -2.36
N ARG A 64 -23.56 -11.88 -1.81
CA ARG A 64 -23.07 -11.16 -0.63
C ARG A 64 -22.89 -12.09 0.57
N GLU A 65 -23.75 -13.09 0.71
CA GLU A 65 -23.70 -14.10 1.77
C GLU A 65 -22.50 -15.03 1.61
N VAL A 66 -22.20 -15.45 0.37
CA VAL A 66 -21.03 -16.28 0.07
C VAL A 66 -19.73 -15.50 0.30
N ILE A 67 -19.67 -14.24 -0.14
CA ILE A 67 -18.56 -13.33 0.16
C ILE A 67 -18.41 -13.14 1.67
N ALA A 68 -19.50 -12.91 2.40
CA ALA A 68 -19.44 -12.75 3.85
C ALA A 68 -18.93 -14.02 4.55
N ARG A 69 -19.40 -15.19 4.13
CA ARG A 69 -18.94 -16.47 4.64
C ARG A 69 -17.47 -16.72 4.34
N TYR A 70 -17.01 -16.42 3.11
CA TYR A 70 -15.61 -16.49 2.74
C TYR A 70 -14.73 -15.62 3.65
N ILE A 71 -15.15 -14.39 3.92
CA ILE A 71 -14.40 -13.46 4.78
C ILE A 71 -14.35 -13.95 6.23
N GLU A 72 -15.42 -14.59 6.70
CA GLU A 72 -15.50 -15.14 8.05
C GLU A 72 -14.64 -16.39 8.24
N VAL A 73 -14.75 -17.39 7.35
CA VAL A 73 -14.11 -18.71 7.53
C VAL A 73 -13.05 -19.08 6.51
N GLY A 74 -13.06 -18.48 5.32
CA GLY A 74 -12.08 -18.72 4.27
C GLY A 74 -10.82 -17.86 4.39
N CYS A 75 -10.78 -16.95 5.37
CA CYS A 75 -9.70 -15.99 5.57
C CYS A 75 -9.04 -16.06 6.98
N PRO A 76 -8.81 -17.24 7.57
CA PRO A 76 -8.39 -17.37 8.97
C PRO A 76 -7.06 -16.67 9.25
N THR A 77 -6.14 -16.68 8.29
CA THR A 77 -4.80 -16.08 8.41
C THR A 77 -4.73 -14.60 8.06
N LEU A 78 -5.80 -14.02 7.49
CA LEU A 78 -5.81 -12.61 7.11
C LEU A 78 -6.10 -11.72 8.31
N LYS A 79 -5.33 -10.62 8.43
CA LYS A 79 -5.60 -9.52 9.38
C LYS A 79 -6.92 -8.83 9.04
N ALA A 80 -7.53 -8.15 10.01
CA ALA A 80 -8.80 -7.42 9.86
C ALA A 80 -8.81 -6.46 8.66
N ALA A 81 -7.76 -5.66 8.49
CA ALA A 81 -7.62 -4.75 7.35
C ALA A 81 -7.61 -5.48 6.00
N ALA A 82 -6.90 -6.62 5.90
CA ALA A 82 -6.84 -7.41 4.68
C ALA A 82 -8.21 -8.06 4.36
N ARG A 83 -8.93 -8.53 5.37
CA ARG A 83 -10.32 -9.01 5.24
C ARG A 83 -11.25 -7.89 4.75
N GLY A 84 -11.10 -6.67 5.28
CA GLY A 84 -11.87 -5.49 4.84
C GLY A 84 -11.63 -5.13 3.39
N ASN A 85 -10.37 -5.13 2.95
CA ASN A 85 -9.99 -4.87 1.56
C ASN A 85 -10.54 -5.93 0.62
N ALA A 86 -10.32 -7.22 0.93
CA ALA A 86 -10.83 -8.33 0.11
C ALA A 86 -12.36 -8.27 0.00
N ARG A 87 -13.06 -8.06 1.12
CA ARG A 87 -14.53 -7.92 1.13
C ARG A 87 -15.00 -6.77 0.25
N SER A 88 -14.37 -5.61 0.37
CA SER A 88 -14.77 -4.42 -0.39
C SER A 88 -14.56 -4.63 -1.90
N GLN A 89 -13.44 -5.23 -2.28
CA GLN A 89 -13.16 -5.58 -3.68
C GLN A 89 -14.19 -6.57 -4.23
N LEU A 90 -14.45 -7.66 -3.51
CA LEU A 90 -15.41 -8.69 -3.93
C LEU A 90 -16.84 -8.15 -4.02
N LEU A 91 -17.26 -7.30 -3.09
CA LEU A 91 -18.59 -6.66 -3.15
C LEU A 91 -18.71 -5.69 -4.32
N ARG A 92 -17.66 -4.94 -4.65
CA ARG A 92 -17.64 -4.08 -5.85
C ARG A 92 -17.70 -4.91 -7.14
N VAL A 93 -17.00 -6.04 -7.20
CA VAL A 93 -17.11 -6.98 -8.33
C VAL A 93 -18.53 -7.54 -8.44
N ALA A 94 -19.14 -7.94 -7.33
CA ALA A 94 -20.52 -8.41 -7.31
C ALA A 94 -21.51 -7.34 -7.79
N GLU A 95 -21.36 -6.10 -7.32
CA GLU A 95 -22.20 -4.97 -7.75
C GLU A 95 -22.03 -4.63 -9.22
N ALA A 96 -20.82 -4.75 -9.77
CA ALA A 96 -20.55 -4.50 -11.19
C ALA A 96 -21.10 -5.58 -12.12
N LEU A 97 -21.11 -6.85 -11.68
CA LEU A 97 -21.43 -7.99 -12.53
C LEU A 97 -22.81 -8.59 -12.31
N LEU A 98 -23.46 -8.31 -11.17
CA LEU A 98 -24.80 -8.83 -10.87
C LEU A 98 -25.83 -7.71 -10.99
N GLU A 99 -26.85 -7.92 -11.83
CA GLU A 99 -28.04 -7.06 -11.88
C GLU A 99 -28.86 -7.22 -10.59
N SER A 100 -28.64 -6.36 -9.60
CA SER A 100 -29.39 -6.43 -8.34
C SER A 100 -30.75 -5.74 -8.45
N ARG A 101 -31.83 -6.53 -8.52
CA ARG A 101 -33.23 -6.03 -8.37
C ARG A 101 -33.70 -5.88 -6.92
N ARG A 102 -32.84 -6.15 -5.93
CA ARG A 102 -33.18 -6.12 -4.49
C ARG A 102 -32.22 -5.21 -3.71
N ALA A 103 -32.72 -4.62 -2.64
CA ALA A 103 -31.87 -3.91 -1.69
C ALA A 103 -30.85 -4.90 -1.07
N PRO A 104 -29.55 -4.57 -1.03
CA PRO A 104 -28.53 -5.50 -0.54
C PRO A 104 -28.72 -5.78 0.96
N ALA A 105 -28.59 -7.05 1.35
CA ALA A 105 -28.60 -7.43 2.76
C ALA A 105 -27.49 -6.74 3.54
N ARG A 106 -27.80 -6.30 4.77
CA ARG A 106 -26.82 -5.75 5.70
C ARG A 106 -25.86 -6.84 6.13
N LEU A 107 -24.60 -6.50 6.12
CA LEU A 107 -23.49 -7.39 6.39
C LEU A 107 -22.89 -7.06 7.76
N ASN A 108 -22.50 -8.07 8.54
CA ASN A 108 -21.84 -7.85 9.83
C ASN A 108 -20.62 -6.94 9.67
N PRO A 109 -20.44 -5.91 10.50
CA PRO A 109 -19.31 -5.00 10.40
C PRO A 109 -17.99 -5.76 10.62
N LEU A 110 -16.95 -5.35 9.90
CA LEU A 110 -15.58 -5.78 10.24
C LEU A 110 -14.99 -4.77 11.23
N PRO A 111 -14.22 -5.23 12.23
CA PRO A 111 -13.53 -4.32 13.14
C PRO A 111 -12.58 -3.41 12.34
N ALA A 112 -12.51 -2.15 12.76
CA ALA A 112 -11.54 -1.21 12.19
C ALA A 112 -10.11 -1.70 12.47
N SER A 113 -9.17 -1.32 11.60
CA SER A 113 -7.75 -1.49 11.92
C SER A 113 -7.35 -0.41 12.90
N ASP A 114 -6.65 -0.78 13.96
CA ASP A 114 -6.07 0.21 14.87
C ASP A 114 -4.98 1.00 14.12
N PRO A 115 -5.00 2.34 14.19
CA PRO A 115 -3.93 3.15 13.65
C PRO A 115 -2.66 2.93 14.46
N ALA A 116 -1.50 3.04 13.81
CA ALA A 116 -0.23 3.05 14.53
C ALA A 116 -0.19 4.26 15.48
N ARG A 117 0.23 4.03 16.72
CA ARG A 117 0.45 5.12 17.68
C ARG A 117 1.63 5.99 17.22
N PRO A 118 1.62 7.31 17.49
CA PRO A 118 2.80 8.15 17.31
C PRO A 118 3.99 7.62 18.11
N TYR A 119 5.20 7.83 17.59
CA TYR A 119 6.43 7.45 18.29
C TYR A 119 6.57 8.26 19.59
N GLY A 120 6.95 7.56 20.66
CA GLY A 120 7.36 8.19 21.91
C GLY A 120 8.76 8.81 21.82
N SER A 121 9.13 9.59 22.82
CA SER A 121 10.47 10.21 22.91
C SER A 121 11.61 9.18 22.85
N GLN A 122 11.49 8.08 23.60
CA GLN A 122 12.49 7.00 23.60
C GLN A 122 12.63 6.33 22.23
N GLU A 123 11.51 6.07 21.55
CA GLU A 123 11.51 5.49 20.20
C GLU A 123 12.17 6.46 19.20
N MET A 124 11.90 7.77 19.32
CA MET A 124 12.55 8.79 18.49
C MET A 124 14.05 8.88 18.74
N SER A 125 14.50 8.82 20.00
CA SER A 125 15.93 8.76 20.34
C SER A 125 16.61 7.52 19.77
N ALA A 126 15.93 6.37 19.79
CA ALA A 126 16.45 5.14 19.18
C ALA A 126 16.60 5.28 17.66
N LEU A 127 15.64 5.91 16.97
CA LEU A 127 15.71 6.19 15.54
C LEU A 127 16.86 7.14 15.18
N LEU A 128 17.05 8.21 15.96
CA LEU A 128 18.19 9.12 15.78
C LEU A 128 19.52 8.41 16.01
N SER A 129 19.63 7.61 17.06
CA SER A 129 20.81 6.79 17.32
C SER A 129 21.09 5.83 16.17
N TRP A 130 20.07 5.16 15.63
CA TRP A 130 20.19 4.29 14.46
C TRP A 130 20.69 5.06 13.22
N ALA A 131 20.19 6.28 12.99
CA ALA A 131 20.65 7.10 11.86
C ALA A 131 22.13 7.46 11.99
N GLU A 132 22.60 7.80 13.19
CA GLU A 132 24.01 8.12 13.44
C GLU A 132 24.95 6.92 13.29
N HIS A 133 24.50 5.72 13.67
CA HIS A 133 25.34 4.51 13.64
C HIS A 133 25.33 3.79 12.28
N GLN A 134 24.88 4.45 11.21
CA GLN A 134 24.98 3.91 9.86
C GLN A 134 26.45 3.75 9.42
N SER A 135 26.71 2.67 8.68
CA SER A 135 28.06 2.21 8.32
C SER A 135 28.86 3.14 7.40
N THR A 136 28.19 4.01 6.64
CA THR A 136 28.83 4.95 5.73
C THR A 136 28.23 6.35 5.87
N GLY A 137 29.00 7.38 5.51
CA GLY A 137 28.52 8.77 5.53
C GLY A 137 27.30 9.00 4.64
N ASP A 138 27.26 8.37 3.46
CA ASP A 138 26.09 8.44 2.56
C ASP A 138 24.85 7.78 3.20
N ARG A 139 25.01 6.61 3.82
CA ARG A 139 23.89 5.95 4.51
C ARG A 139 23.39 6.77 5.70
N ARG A 140 24.31 7.34 6.49
CA ARG A 140 23.97 8.24 7.59
C ARG A 140 23.15 9.43 7.09
N GLN A 141 23.62 10.13 6.06
CA GLN A 141 22.87 11.26 5.49
C GLN A 141 21.49 10.83 4.99
N ASN A 142 21.38 9.71 4.27
CA ASN A 142 20.09 9.21 3.80
C ASN A 142 19.16 8.82 4.96
N ALA A 143 19.69 8.30 6.08
CA ALA A 143 18.90 8.00 7.26
C ALA A 143 18.36 9.28 7.93
N HIS A 144 19.19 10.32 8.08
CA HIS A 144 18.71 11.62 8.60
C HIS A 144 17.67 12.26 7.68
N VAL A 145 17.86 12.19 6.36
CA VAL A 145 16.85 12.69 5.41
C VAL A 145 15.55 11.89 5.52
N LEU A 146 15.62 10.57 5.67
CA LEU A 146 14.43 9.74 5.86
C LEU A 146 13.65 10.16 7.12
N LEU A 147 14.34 10.37 8.24
CA LEU A 147 13.71 10.82 9.47
C LEU A 147 13.17 12.25 9.35
N ALA A 148 13.90 13.17 8.71
CA ALA A 148 13.44 14.53 8.50
C ALA A 148 12.17 14.61 7.63
N LEU A 149 12.09 13.79 6.57
CA LEU A 149 10.90 13.76 5.72
C LEU A 149 9.73 13.01 6.38
N GLY A 150 10.01 11.94 7.12
CA GLY A 150 9.00 11.13 7.81
C GLY A 150 8.52 11.77 9.11
N ALA A 151 9.38 11.86 10.11
CA ALA A 151 9.06 12.45 11.41
C ALA A 151 8.96 13.98 11.36
N GLY A 152 9.80 14.63 10.53
CA GLY A 152 9.86 16.08 10.47
C GLY A 152 8.82 16.76 9.56
N ALA A 153 8.34 16.08 8.53
CA ALA A 153 7.36 16.62 7.59
C ALA A 153 6.11 15.74 7.42
N GLY A 154 6.05 14.57 8.09
CA GLY A 154 4.88 13.69 8.01
C GLY A 154 4.63 13.12 6.61
N LEU A 155 5.67 13.03 5.76
CA LEU A 155 5.50 12.55 4.40
C LEU A 155 5.27 11.04 4.37
N SER A 156 4.39 10.63 3.47
CA SER A 156 4.19 9.21 3.17
C SER A 156 5.40 8.60 2.47
N THR A 157 5.56 7.27 2.54
CA THR A 157 6.57 6.50 1.81
C THR A 157 6.61 6.85 0.32
N SER A 158 5.44 7.09 -0.30
CA SER A 158 5.34 7.45 -1.70
C SER A 158 5.90 8.84 -1.98
N GLU A 159 5.60 9.80 -1.11
CA GLU A 159 6.10 11.18 -1.24
C GLU A 159 7.62 11.22 -1.03
N ILE A 160 8.13 10.54 0.00
CA ILE A 160 9.58 10.44 0.26
C ILE A 160 10.31 9.84 -0.94
N GLY A 161 9.78 8.76 -1.52
CA GLY A 161 10.41 8.07 -2.65
C GLY A 161 10.36 8.81 -3.99
N GLN A 162 9.51 9.84 -4.11
CA GLN A 162 9.37 10.65 -5.34
C GLN A 162 9.96 12.04 -5.20
N LEU A 163 10.25 12.49 -3.98
CA LEU A 163 10.73 13.83 -3.72
C LEU A 163 12.10 14.07 -4.35
N ARG A 164 12.22 15.17 -5.11
CA ARG A 164 13.47 15.67 -5.67
C ARG A 164 14.07 16.76 -4.80
N VAL A 165 15.38 16.94 -4.90
CA VAL A 165 16.13 17.96 -4.13
C VAL A 165 15.60 19.37 -4.39
N GLU A 166 15.22 19.69 -5.63
CA GLU A 166 14.66 21.00 -6.03
C GLU A 166 13.35 21.34 -5.33
N GLN A 167 12.63 20.32 -4.85
CA GLN A 167 11.36 20.50 -4.15
C GLN A 167 11.55 20.86 -2.67
N ILE A 168 12.78 20.84 -2.17
CA ILE A 168 13.13 21.36 -0.83
C ILE A 168 13.27 22.87 -0.98
N ASP A 169 12.35 23.64 -0.42
CA ASP A 169 12.43 25.09 -0.35
C ASP A 169 13.09 25.53 0.97
N ILE A 170 14.03 26.46 0.87
CA ILE A 170 14.77 26.98 2.01
C ILE A 170 14.68 28.50 1.93
N ASN A 171 14.09 29.10 2.94
CA ASN A 171 13.91 30.55 3.02
C ASN A 171 14.13 31.04 4.46
N ALA A 172 13.82 32.31 4.71
CA ALA A 172 14.01 32.94 6.03
C ALA A 172 13.09 32.35 7.11
N ASP A 173 11.96 31.76 6.74
CA ASP A 173 10.95 31.22 7.65
C ASP A 173 11.24 29.75 8.04
N GLY A 174 12.18 29.09 7.36
CA GLY A 174 12.61 27.72 7.66
C GLY A 174 12.82 26.87 6.41
N VAL A 175 12.55 25.57 6.54
CA VAL A 175 12.56 24.62 5.43
C VAL A 175 11.14 24.10 5.16
N ALA A 176 10.75 24.07 3.89
CA ALA A 176 9.52 23.48 3.43
C ALA A 176 9.76 22.48 2.29
N VAL A 177 8.85 21.53 2.11
CA VAL A 177 8.88 20.55 1.04
C VAL A 177 7.65 20.71 0.16
N ASN A 178 7.88 20.94 -1.14
CA ASN A 178 6.82 21.16 -2.12
C ASN A 178 6.40 19.84 -2.78
N ILE A 179 5.20 19.37 -2.45
CA ILE A 179 4.63 18.14 -3.02
C ILE A 179 3.94 18.47 -4.33
N LEU A 180 4.51 17.97 -5.44
CA LEU A 180 4.08 18.27 -6.81
C LEU A 180 3.29 17.13 -7.48
N ALA A 181 3.01 16.05 -6.76
CA ALA A 181 2.24 14.90 -7.25
C ALA A 181 1.18 14.47 -6.22
N GLY A 182 0.04 13.98 -6.71
CA GLY A 182 -1.09 13.62 -5.85
C GLY A 182 -1.74 14.85 -5.23
N ARG A 183 -1.72 14.96 -3.89
CA ARG A 183 -2.31 16.09 -3.17
C ARG A 183 -1.29 17.23 -3.02
N LEU A 184 -1.34 18.16 -3.98
CA LEU A 184 -0.43 19.31 -4.07
C LEU A 184 -0.51 20.18 -2.81
N ARG A 185 0.65 20.43 -2.19
CA ARG A 185 0.80 21.27 -0.99
C ARG A 185 2.27 21.60 -0.73
N SER A 186 2.52 22.66 0.01
CA SER A 186 3.80 22.89 0.67
C SER A 186 3.70 22.40 2.12
N VAL A 187 4.72 21.68 2.59
CA VAL A 187 4.74 21.07 3.91
C VAL A 187 5.92 21.64 4.70
N PRO A 188 5.68 22.40 5.79
CA PRO A 188 6.77 22.88 6.63
C PRO A 188 7.45 21.70 7.33
N VAL A 189 8.75 21.81 7.55
CA VAL A 189 9.56 20.84 8.27
C VAL A 189 9.76 21.40 9.68
N ILE A 190 9.51 20.59 10.72
CA ILE A 190 9.79 21.02 12.09
C ILE A 190 11.29 21.31 12.28
N THR A 191 11.58 22.37 13.04
CA THR A 191 12.90 23.01 13.14
C THR A 191 14.02 22.04 13.46
N GLU A 192 13.77 21.05 14.32
CA GLU A 192 14.76 20.04 14.75
C GLU A 192 15.28 19.17 13.59
N TRP A 193 14.55 19.13 12.46
CA TRP A 193 14.86 18.30 11.31
C TRP A 193 15.33 19.07 10.07
N GLU A 194 15.30 20.40 10.11
CA GLU A 194 15.65 21.24 8.96
C GLU A 194 17.07 20.99 8.46
N GLU A 195 18.03 20.86 9.40
CA GLU A 195 19.45 20.76 9.06
C GLU A 195 19.76 19.57 8.15
N ALA A 196 19.08 18.44 8.36
CA ALA A 196 19.24 17.27 7.51
C ALA A 196 18.88 17.56 6.04
N LEU A 197 17.88 18.41 5.79
CA LEU A 197 17.43 18.80 4.46
C LEU A 197 18.26 19.94 3.86
N ARG A 198 18.72 20.89 4.69
CA ARG A 198 19.70 21.93 4.30
C ARG A 198 20.98 21.28 3.78
N SER A 199 21.61 20.46 4.62
CA SER A 199 22.79 19.67 4.27
C SER A 199 22.58 18.80 3.01
N ARG A 200 21.36 18.26 2.82
CA ARG A 200 21.05 17.46 1.61
C ARG A 200 21.01 18.30 0.34
N LYS A 201 20.36 19.46 0.39
CA LYS A 201 20.22 20.37 -0.76
C LYS A 201 21.56 20.98 -1.16
N GLU A 202 22.44 21.25 -0.20
CA GLU A 202 23.80 21.75 -0.47
C GLU A 202 24.69 20.72 -1.17
N ARG A 203 24.60 19.44 -0.77
CA ARG A 203 25.51 18.37 -1.23
C ARG A 203 25.04 17.64 -2.49
N THR A 204 23.79 17.84 -2.90
CA THR A 204 23.17 17.04 -3.97
C THR A 204 22.69 17.96 -5.08
N PRO A 205 23.12 17.76 -6.34
CA PRO A 205 22.62 18.51 -7.48
C PRO A 205 21.11 18.43 -7.63
N GLY A 206 20.55 19.46 -8.26
CA GLY A 206 19.17 19.45 -8.76
C GLY A 206 18.89 18.26 -9.69
N GLY A 207 17.62 17.93 -9.86
CA GLY A 207 17.17 16.79 -10.64
C GLY A 207 17.27 15.43 -9.93
N LEU A 208 18.09 15.27 -8.90
CA LEU A 208 18.19 14.01 -8.15
C LEU A 208 17.11 13.87 -7.07
N PHE A 209 16.86 12.63 -6.64
CA PHE A 209 15.96 12.36 -5.51
C PHE A 209 16.55 12.87 -4.19
N ALA A 210 15.70 13.42 -3.33
CA ALA A 210 16.06 13.87 -1.99
C ALA A 210 16.41 12.71 -1.06
N PHE A 211 15.81 11.53 -1.24
CA PHE A 211 16.18 10.30 -0.55
C PHE A 211 16.82 9.32 -1.54
N ARG A 212 18.02 8.81 -1.22
CA ARG A 212 18.81 7.90 -2.07
C ARG A 212 19.02 8.45 -3.50
N PRO A 213 19.88 9.48 -3.66
CA PRO A 213 19.99 10.25 -4.91
C PRO A 213 20.52 9.42 -6.08
N ASN A 214 21.26 8.35 -5.79
CA ASN A 214 21.84 7.43 -6.77
C ASN A 214 20.80 6.46 -7.37
N HIS A 215 19.55 6.51 -6.94
CA HIS A 215 18.51 5.66 -7.49
C HIS A 215 17.81 6.33 -8.68
N THR A 216 17.50 5.56 -9.73
CA THR A 216 17.00 6.12 -11.00
C THR A 216 15.47 6.20 -11.07
N ILE A 217 14.75 5.34 -10.34
CA ILE A 217 13.27 5.25 -10.35
C ILE A 217 12.67 5.00 -8.97
N MET A 218 11.50 5.51 -8.64
CA MET A 218 10.81 5.06 -7.41
C MET A 218 10.34 3.60 -7.59
N TYR A 219 10.53 2.75 -6.59
CA TYR A 219 10.02 1.36 -6.62
C TYR A 219 9.43 0.92 -5.27
N PRO A 220 8.51 -0.06 -5.27
CA PRO A 220 7.96 -0.62 -4.03
C PRO A 220 9.08 -1.17 -3.13
N ASN A 221 9.03 -0.86 -1.84
CA ASN A 221 10.01 -1.27 -0.82
C ASN A 221 11.36 -0.51 -0.83
N LEU A 222 11.45 0.65 -1.50
CA LEU A 222 12.64 1.51 -1.46
C LEU A 222 13.14 1.80 -0.04
N ILE A 223 12.22 2.15 0.88
CA ILE A 223 12.52 2.46 2.28
C ILE A 223 12.81 1.18 3.07
N SER A 224 11.99 0.14 2.95
CA SER A 224 12.23 -1.15 3.63
C SER A 224 13.61 -1.72 3.30
N ASN A 225 13.97 -1.78 2.01
CA ASN A 225 15.28 -2.24 1.57
C ASN A 225 16.46 -1.39 2.06
N PHE A 226 16.22 -0.11 2.40
CA PHE A 226 17.23 0.75 2.99
C PHE A 226 17.43 0.44 4.47
N VAL A 227 16.33 0.28 5.21
CA VAL A 227 16.32 0.01 6.65
C VAL A 227 16.81 -1.41 6.98
N ASP A 228 16.56 -2.38 6.10
CA ASP A 228 16.96 -3.79 6.27
C ASP A 228 18.48 -4.05 6.07
N ARG A 229 19.24 -3.04 5.65
CA ARG A 229 20.68 -3.13 5.33
C ARG A 229 21.50 -2.29 6.30
#